data_AF-A0A7G9Z227-F1
#
_entry.id   AF-A0A7G9Z227-F1
#
_cell.length_a   1.000
_cell.length_b   1.000
_cell.length_c   1.000
_cell.angle_alpha   90.00
_cell.angle_beta   90.00
_cell.angle_gamma   90.00
#
_symmetry.space_group_name_H-M   'P 1'
#
loop_
_entity.id
_entity.type
_entity.pdbx_description
1 polymer ?
#
loop_
_entity_poly.entity_id
_entity_poly.type
_entity_poly.pdbx_seq_one_letter_code
_entity_poly.pdbx_strand_id
1 'polypeptide(L)'
;MLKGYFPWPDNTFDGVMSNWVFLDMGSVEELDAAAREIYRVMKPMGLFVMLMNNEEYIGKRTSTYQNGEPGKTYNPCDEIIVTYFKNGNESIETCIKSFIIRI
;
A
#
# COMPACT_ATOMS: atom_id res chain seq x y z
N MET A 1 -3.78 8.92 -20.15
CA MET A 1 -3.41 8.98 -18.72
C MET A 1 -4.69 8.75 -17.93
N LEU A 2 -4.88 7.54 -17.39
CA LEU A 2 -6.03 7.25 -16.52
C LEU A 2 -5.86 8.09 -15.25
N LYS A 3 -6.58 9.20 -15.15
CA LYS A 3 -6.70 9.93 -13.89
C LYS A 3 -7.57 9.05 -13.00
N GLY A 4 -7.02 8.55 -11.90
CA GLY A 4 -7.75 7.73 -10.94
C GLY A 4 -8.91 8.52 -10.36
N TYR A 5 -10.07 8.44 -11.00
CA TYR A 5 -11.29 9.13 -10.62
C TYR A 5 -12.34 8.11 -10.24
N PHE A 6 -12.96 8.34 -9.10
CA PHE A 6 -14.04 7.54 -8.59
C PHE A 6 -15.36 7.99 -9.21
N PRO A 7 -16.20 7.07 -9.73
CA PRO A 7 -17.46 7.42 -10.38
C PRO A 7 -18.56 7.84 -9.40
N TRP A 8 -18.20 8.32 -8.21
CA TRP A 8 -19.11 8.75 -7.15
C TRP A 8 -19.05 10.26 -6.96
N PRO A 9 -20.18 10.92 -6.65
CA PRO A 9 -20.21 12.33 -6.28
C PRO A 9 -19.37 12.63 -5.03
N ASP A 10 -19.13 13.91 -4.79
CA ASP A 10 -18.51 14.39 -3.56
C ASP A 10 -19.37 14.03 -2.34
N ASN A 11 -18.74 13.77 -1.19
CA ASN A 11 -19.44 13.51 0.08
C ASN A 11 -20.43 12.32 0.03
N THR A 12 -20.07 11.26 -0.70
CA THR A 12 -20.91 10.06 -0.85
C THR A 12 -20.80 9.13 0.37
N PHE A 13 -19.59 8.87 0.85
CA PHE A 13 -19.32 7.81 1.82
C PHE A 13 -19.10 8.33 3.24
N ASP A 14 -19.70 7.68 4.23
CA ASP A 14 -19.45 7.92 5.66
C ASP A 14 -18.11 7.31 6.13
N GLY A 15 -17.52 6.41 5.33
CA GLY A 15 -16.19 5.90 5.55
C GLY A 15 -15.62 5.15 4.36
N VAL A 16 -14.29 5.08 4.29
CA VAL A 16 -13.53 4.39 3.24
C VAL A 16 -12.44 3.55 3.88
N MET A 17 -12.21 2.35 3.35
CA MET A 17 -11.10 1.49 3.74
C MET A 17 -10.17 1.27 2.54
N SER A 18 -8.87 1.51 2.74
CA SER A 18 -7.82 1.16 1.78
C SER A 18 -7.03 -0.02 2.34
N ASN A 19 -7.05 -1.14 1.62
CA ASN A 19 -6.46 -2.40 2.06
C ASN A 19 -5.31 -2.78 1.14
N TRP A 20 -4.07 -2.57 1.58
CA TRP A 20 -2.87 -2.90 0.83
C TRP A 20 -2.69 -2.18 -0.52
N VAL A 21 -3.35 -1.04 -0.75
CA VAL A 21 -3.30 -0.36 -2.06
C VAL A 21 -2.20 0.72 -2.12
N PHE A 22 -1.99 1.46 -1.04
CA PHE A 22 -1.07 2.61 -1.04
C PHE A 22 0.41 2.22 -1.10
N LEU A 23 0.75 0.99 -0.71
CA LEU A 23 2.14 0.50 -0.78
C LEU A 23 2.61 0.22 -2.20
N ASP A 24 1.70 0.03 -3.16
CA ASP A 24 2.01 -0.36 -4.53
C ASP A 24 2.01 0.83 -5.51
N MET A 25 1.76 2.05 -5.01
CA MET A 25 1.80 3.26 -5.83
C MET A 25 3.25 3.56 -6.25
N GLY A 26 3.44 4.09 -7.45
CA GLY A 26 4.77 4.25 -8.05
C GLY A 26 5.42 5.60 -7.77
N SER A 27 4.65 6.57 -7.26
CA SER A 27 5.12 7.92 -6.96
C SER A 27 4.29 8.65 -5.89
N VAL A 28 4.86 9.69 -5.29
CA VAL A 28 4.17 10.55 -4.32
C VAL A 28 2.99 11.28 -4.97
N GLU A 29 3.11 11.63 -6.24
CA GLU A 29 2.06 12.30 -7.03
C GLU A 29 0.85 11.38 -7.24
N GLU A 30 1.07 10.08 -7.48
CA GLU A 30 -0.01 9.09 -7.58
C GLU A 30 -0.73 8.92 -6.24
N LEU A 31 0.03 8.93 -5.14
CA LEU A 31 -0.51 8.84 -3.78
C LEU A 31 -1.34 10.07 -3.41
N ASP A 32 -0.84 11.28 -3.67
CA ASP A 32 -1.57 12.52 -3.44
C ASP A 32 -2.86 12.56 -4.28
N ALA A 33 -2.79 12.16 -5.55
CA ALA A 33 -3.98 12.09 -6.42
C ALA A 33 -5.04 11.12 -5.87
N ALA A 34 -4.62 9.92 -5.44
CA ALA A 34 -5.54 8.93 -4.86
C ALA A 34 -6.11 9.41 -3.52
N ALA A 35 -5.29 10.01 -2.65
CA ALA A 35 -5.72 10.54 -1.36
C ALA A 35 -6.74 11.69 -1.53
N ARG A 36 -6.52 12.59 -2.49
CA ARG A 36 -7.49 13.65 -2.82
C ARG A 36 -8.82 13.10 -3.29
N GLU A 37 -8.78 12.05 -4.10
CA GLU A 37 -10.01 11.47 -4.64
C GLU A 37 -10.79 10.71 -3.57
N ILE A 38 -10.11 10.01 -2.65
CA ILE A 38 -10.73 9.43 -1.45
C ILE A 38 -11.36 10.53 -0.59
N TYR A 39 -10.62 11.61 -0.32
CA TYR A 39 -11.13 12.73 0.47
C TYR A 39 -12.37 13.37 -0.17
N ARG A 40 -12.37 13.55 -1.50
CA ARG A 40 -13.50 14.13 -2.24
C ARG A 40 -14.79 13.33 -2.04
N VAL A 41 -14.72 12.00 -2.16
CA VAL A 41 -15.91 11.14 -2.05
C VAL A 41 -16.35 10.90 -0.60
N MET A 42 -15.53 11.25 0.39
CA MET A 42 -15.87 11.13 1.79
C MET A 42 -16.69 12.32 2.28
N LYS A 43 -17.70 12.06 3.12
CA LYS A 43 -18.42 13.10 3.85
C LYS A 43 -17.50 13.79 4.86
N PRO A 44 -17.79 15.04 5.26
CA PRO A 44 -17.11 15.66 6.39
C PRO A 44 -17.21 14.77 7.62
N MET A 45 -16.10 14.62 8.35
CA MET A 45 -15.98 13.72 9.51
C MET A 45 -16.09 12.22 9.22
N GLY A 46 -16.15 11.80 7.95
CA GLY A 46 -16.09 10.40 7.58
C GLY A 46 -14.76 9.75 8.00
N LEU A 47 -14.79 8.44 8.27
CA LEU A 47 -13.61 7.71 8.72
C LEU A 47 -12.84 7.10 7.55
N PHE A 48 -11.54 7.35 7.50
CA PHE A 48 -10.63 6.69 6.57
C PHE A 48 -9.75 5.71 7.33
N VAL A 49 -9.79 4.43 6.95
CA VAL A 49 -8.97 3.37 7.54
C VAL A 49 -8.01 2.84 6.49
N MET A 50 -6.71 2.82 6.80
CA MET A 50 -5.68 2.28 5.92
C MET A 50 -5.02 1.08 6.59
N LEU A 51 -4.98 -0.05 5.89
CA LEU A 51 -4.19 -1.21 6.28
C LEU A 51 -2.88 -1.23 5.47
N MET A 52 -1.76 -1.18 6.19
CA MET A 52 -0.40 -1.16 5.64
C MET A 52 0.47 -2.21 6.33
N ASN A 53 1.59 -2.57 5.69
CA ASN A 53 2.65 -3.34 6.34
C ASN A 53 3.24 -2.52 7.49
N ASN A 54 3.47 -3.16 8.62
CA ASN A 54 4.32 -2.60 9.67
C ASN A 54 5.78 -2.63 9.17
N GLU A 55 6.50 -1.52 9.27
CA GLU A 55 7.91 -1.43 8.88
C GLU A 55 8.80 -2.41 9.68
N GLU A 56 8.44 -2.69 10.94
CA GLU A 56 9.10 -3.70 11.79
C GLU A 56 8.94 -5.12 11.25
N TYR A 57 8.08 -5.33 10.27
CA TYR A 57 7.86 -6.62 9.62
C TYR A 57 8.61 -6.79 8.30
N ILE A 58 9.29 -5.75 7.82
CA ILE A 58 10.14 -5.84 6.64
C ILE A 58 11.23 -6.90 6.84
N GLY A 59 11.38 -7.77 5.86
CA GLY A 59 12.32 -8.88 5.85
C GLY A 59 11.93 -10.06 6.76
N LYS A 60 10.82 -9.98 7.52
CA LYS A 60 10.36 -11.10 8.36
C LYS A 60 9.59 -12.11 7.51
N ARG A 61 10.05 -13.36 7.54
CA ARG A 61 9.37 -14.48 6.88
C ARG A 61 8.14 -14.91 7.66
N THR A 62 6.99 -14.92 7.00
CA THR A 62 5.77 -15.60 7.46
C THR A 62 5.61 -16.94 6.73
N SER A 63 4.57 -17.70 7.07
CA SER A 63 4.25 -18.96 6.38
C SER A 63 3.92 -18.78 4.89
N THR A 64 3.52 -17.58 4.48
CA THR A 64 3.00 -17.29 3.13
C THR A 64 3.75 -16.19 2.39
N TYR A 65 4.56 -15.39 3.10
CA TYR A 65 5.07 -14.13 2.55
C TYR A 65 6.33 -13.61 3.27
N GLN A 66 7.19 -12.90 2.53
CA GLN A 66 8.25 -12.02 3.05
C GLN A 66 8.40 -10.79 2.15
N ASN A 67 8.37 -9.58 2.73
CA ASN A 67 8.64 -8.31 2.04
C ASN A 67 10.07 -7.84 2.28
N GLY A 68 10.93 -7.98 1.28
CA GLY A 68 12.30 -7.49 1.35
C GLY A 68 13.24 -8.43 2.12
N GLU A 69 14.43 -7.91 2.39
CA GLU A 69 15.54 -8.67 2.95
C GLU A 69 15.62 -8.52 4.48
N PRO A 70 15.91 -9.60 5.23
CA PRO A 70 16.10 -9.52 6.67
C PRO A 70 17.21 -8.52 7.05
N GLY A 71 16.91 -7.58 7.94
CA GLY A 71 17.87 -6.60 8.45
C GLY A 71 18.16 -5.41 7.53
N LYS A 72 17.47 -5.31 6.39
CA LYS A 72 17.61 -4.19 5.46
C LYS A 72 16.59 -3.09 5.78
N THR A 73 17.08 -1.87 5.92
CA THR A 73 16.24 -0.67 5.98
C THR A 73 16.03 -0.15 4.57
N TYR A 74 14.77 0.07 4.21
CA TYR A 74 14.37 0.64 2.92
C TYR A 74 13.90 2.09 3.11
N ASN A 75 14.08 2.89 2.08
CA ASN A 75 13.55 4.24 1.96
C ASN A 75 12.31 4.25 1.04
N PRO A 76 11.48 5.29 1.10
CA PRO A 76 10.41 5.47 0.12
C PRO A 76 10.94 5.39 -1.31
N CYS A 77 10.19 4.71 -2.16
CA CYS A 77 10.47 4.40 -3.57
C CYS A 77 11.59 3.37 -3.82
N ASP A 78 12.22 2.80 -2.79
CA ASP A 78 13.16 1.69 -3.00
C ASP A 78 12.44 0.47 -3.56
N GLU A 79 13.12 -0.27 -4.43
CA GLU A 79 12.65 -1.56 -4.92
C GLU A 79 12.75 -2.63 -3.81
N ILE A 80 11.63 -3.30 -3.56
CA ILE A 80 11.50 -4.39 -2.62
C ILE A 80 11.14 -5.66 -3.38
N ILE A 81 11.96 -6.70 -3.21
CA ILE A 81 11.60 -8.05 -3.63
C ILE A 81 10.64 -8.62 -2.60
N VAL A 82 9.47 -9.01 -3.09
CA VAL A 82 8.43 -9.67 -2.32
C VAL A 82 8.41 -11.14 -2.71
N THR A 83 8.62 -12.01 -1.73
CA THR A 83 8.61 -13.46 -1.91
C THR A 83 7.33 -14.05 -1.34
N TYR A 84 6.53 -14.70 -2.18
CA TYR A 84 5.36 -15.48 -1.76
C TYR A 84 5.75 -16.94 -1.63
N PHE A 85 5.35 -17.58 -0.53
CA PHE A 85 5.61 -19.00 -0.29
C PHE A 85 4.33 -19.81 -0.45
N LYS A 86 4.43 -20.94 -1.14
CA LYS A 86 3.39 -21.97 -1.21
C LYS A 86 3.94 -23.27 -0.66
N ASN A 87 3.27 -23.80 0.36
CA ASN A 87 3.65 -25.03 1.07
C ASN A 87 5.12 -25.06 1.58
N GLY A 88 5.70 -23.90 1.86
CA GLY A 88 7.06 -23.76 2.40
C GLY A 88 8.21 -24.01 1.42
N ASN A 89 7.94 -24.59 0.23
CA ASN A 89 8.94 -25.07 -0.72
C ASN A 89 8.90 -24.36 -2.09
N GLU A 90 7.72 -23.91 -2.53
CA GLU A 90 7.57 -23.14 -3.77
C GLU A 90 7.61 -21.64 -3.43
N SER A 91 8.40 -20.86 -4.17
CA SER A 91 8.41 -19.41 -4.05
C SER A 91 8.20 -18.70 -5.38
N ILE A 92 7.45 -17.60 -5.34
CA ILE A 92 7.31 -16.65 -6.46
C ILE A 92 7.80 -15.31 -5.94
N GLU A 93 8.70 -14.70 -6.70
CA GLU A 93 9.22 -13.37 -6.41
C GLU A 93 8.59 -12.34 -7.33
N THR A 94 8.28 -11.18 -6.77
CA THR A 94 7.87 -10.00 -7.53
C THR A 94 8.59 -8.78 -6.98
N CYS A 95 8.91 -7.82 -7.85
CA CYS A 95 9.53 -6.57 -7.45
C CYS A 95 8.44 -5.50 -7.37
N ILE A 96 8.34 -4.85 -6.20
CA ILE A 96 7.47 -3.70 -5.99
C ILE A 96 8.31 -2.48 -5.63
N LYS A 97 7.78 -1.29 -5.89
CA LYS A 97 8.32 -0.07 -5.27
C LYS A 97 7.68 0.10 -3.91
N SER A 98 8.49 0.39 -2.90
CA SER A 98 7.98 0.56 -1.55
C SER A 98 7.52 1.98 -1.27
N PHE A 99 6.39 2.11 -0.60
CA PHE A 99 6.00 3.35 0.07
C PHE A 99 6.00 3.12 1.57
N ILE A 100 7.08 3.59 2.22
CA ILE A 100 7.25 3.52 3.67
C ILE A 100 6.83 4.86 4.26
N ILE A 101 5.72 4.86 5.00
CA ILE A 101 5.27 6.02 5.76
C ILE A 101 5.68 5.81 7.21
N ARG A 102 6.63 6.61 7.69
CA ARG A 102 6.98 6.66 9.11
C ARG A 102 6.03 7.64 9.80
N ILE A 103 5.24 7.14 10.75
CA ILE A 103 4.32 7.93 11.57
C ILE A 103 4.95 8.26 12.91
#